data_AF-A0A2N2L691-F1
#
_entry.id   AF-A0A2N2L691-F1
#
_cell.length_a   1.000
_cell.length_b   1.000
_cell.length_c   1.000
_cell.angle_alpha   90.00
_cell.angle_beta   90.00
_cell.angle_gamma   90.00
#
_symmetry.space_group_name_H-M   'P 1'
#
loop_
_entity.id
_entity.type
_entity.pdbx_description
1 polymer ?
#
loop_
_entity_poly.entity_id
_entity_poly.type
_entity_poly.pdbx_seq_one_letter_code
_entity_poly.pdbx_strand_id
1 'polypeptide(L)'
;MEDSGEVHDRQIHELTEIYDERKGADRRSTDSKKPQQIVMVDGRRYERAKPSAERVHNLTDIVDGGDLSNQLKDEIMKKATEIVERIAKEMVPDIAERIIREEIEKIKAKNPRSRPEQDEG
;
A
#
# COMPACT_ATOMS: atom_id res chain seq x y z
N MET A 1 24.91 -35.05 -35.15
CA MET A 1 23.57 -35.63 -35.37
C MET A 1 22.66 -34.96 -34.37
N GLU A 2 21.79 -34.11 -34.90
CA GLU A 2 20.88 -33.24 -34.15
C GLU A 2 19.72 -34.10 -33.63
N ASP A 3 19.51 -34.10 -32.31
CA ASP A 3 18.33 -34.69 -31.69
C ASP A 3 17.18 -33.69 -31.81
N SER A 4 16.47 -33.77 -32.93
CA SER A 4 15.27 -33.00 -33.19
C SER A 4 14.17 -33.47 -32.25
N GLY A 5 14.04 -32.83 -31.09
CA GLY A 5 12.91 -33.02 -30.17
C GLY A 5 11.62 -32.65 -30.89
N GLU A 6 10.94 -33.67 -31.41
CA GLU A 6 9.62 -33.57 -32.03
C GLU A 6 8.67 -32.90 -31.03
N VAL A 7 8.13 -31.74 -31.42
CA VAL A 7 7.04 -31.12 -30.69
C VAL A 7 5.83 -32.01 -30.91
N HIS A 8 5.58 -32.92 -29.96
CA HIS A 8 4.36 -33.72 -29.94
C HIS A 8 3.16 -32.80 -30.09
N ASP A 9 2.31 -33.13 -31.08
CA ASP A 9 0.97 -32.60 -31.23
C ASP A 9 0.29 -32.64 -29.87
N ARG A 10 0.20 -31.49 -29.20
CA ARG A 10 -0.53 -31.38 -27.94
C ARG A 10 -1.99 -31.45 -28.32
N GLN A 11 -2.62 -32.57 -28.00
CA GLN A 11 -4.07 -32.72 -28.10
C GLN A 11 -4.72 -31.64 -27.23
N ILE A 12 -5.31 -30.64 -27.87
CA ILE A 12 -6.08 -29.61 -27.17
C ILE A 12 -7.36 -30.31 -26.68
N HIS A 13 -7.43 -30.60 -25.38
CA HIS A 13 -8.64 -31.12 -24.76
C HIS A 13 -9.57 -29.95 -24.42
N GLU A 14 -10.70 -29.86 -25.11
CA GLU A 14 -11.77 -28.95 -24.73
C GLU A 14 -12.41 -29.45 -23.43
N LEU A 15 -12.11 -28.80 -22.30
CA LEU A 15 -12.64 -29.12 -20.97
C LEU A 15 -14.05 -28.56 -20.73
N THR A 16 -14.71 -28.08 -21.79
CA THR A 16 -15.99 -27.39 -21.70
C THR A 16 -16.93 -27.89 -22.78
N GLU A 17 -18.06 -28.45 -22.36
CA GLU A 17 -19.14 -28.84 -23.28
C GLU A 17 -20.35 -27.92 -23.05
N ILE A 18 -20.91 -27.40 -24.14
CA ILE A 18 -22.10 -26.53 -24.12
C ILE A 18 -23.30 -27.35 -24.59
N TYR A 19 -24.36 -27.37 -23.77
CA TYR A 19 -25.63 -28.05 -24.10
C TYR A 19 -26.74 -27.04 -24.33
N ASP A 20 -27.50 -27.23 -25.42
CA ASP A 20 -28.73 -26.52 -25.72
C ASP A 20 -29.90 -27.45 -25.37
N GLU A 21 -30.66 -27.14 -24.32
CA GLU A 21 -31.78 -27.99 -23.85
C GLU A 21 -33.01 -27.84 -24.78
N ARG A 22 -32.89 -28.40 -25.98
CA ARG A 22 -33.97 -28.52 -26.96
C ARG A 22 -34.05 -29.96 -27.46
N LYS A 23 -34.62 -30.86 -26.64
CA LYS A 23 -35.55 -31.94 -27.03
C LYS A 23 -35.69 -33.01 -25.94
N GLY A 24 -36.86 -33.04 -25.32
CA GLY A 24 -37.41 -34.18 -24.58
C GLY A 24 -38.89 -33.89 -24.30
N ALA A 25 -39.78 -34.70 -24.86
CA ALA A 25 -41.24 -34.67 -24.68
C ALA A 25 -41.63 -34.74 -23.19
N ASP A 26 -42.74 -34.19 -22.67
CA ASP A 26 -44.07 -33.94 -23.22
C ASP A 26 -44.84 -32.96 -22.28
N ARG A 27 -45.89 -32.34 -22.82
CA ARG A 27 -47.05 -31.67 -22.15
C ARG A 27 -46.93 -30.21 -21.68
N ARG A 28 -47.60 -29.36 -22.46
CA ARG A 28 -48.28 -28.11 -22.07
C ARG A 28 -47.42 -27.09 -21.31
N SER A 29 -46.74 -26.21 -22.04
CA SER A 29 -46.43 -24.89 -21.51
C SER A 29 -46.38 -23.86 -22.63
N THR A 30 -47.37 -22.97 -22.64
CA THR A 30 -47.36 -21.72 -23.39
C THR A 30 -46.45 -20.75 -22.65
N ASP A 31 -45.14 -20.82 -22.87
CA ASP A 31 -44.26 -19.77 -22.37
C ASP A 31 -42.99 -19.71 -23.20
N SER A 32 -42.81 -18.58 -23.87
CA SER A 32 -41.70 -18.25 -24.78
C SER A 32 -40.38 -18.08 -24.02
N LYS A 33 -39.95 -19.09 -23.27
CA LYS A 33 -38.72 -19.07 -22.46
C LYS A 33 -37.52 -19.39 -23.34
N LYS A 34 -36.64 -18.39 -23.47
CA LYS A 34 -35.37 -18.46 -24.21
C LYS A 34 -34.52 -19.64 -23.72
N PRO A 35 -33.77 -20.31 -24.62
CA PRO A 35 -32.90 -21.43 -24.24
C PRO A 35 -31.88 -20.97 -23.19
N GLN A 36 -31.84 -21.66 -22.06
CA GLN A 36 -30.83 -21.43 -21.01
C GLN A 36 -29.58 -22.22 -21.40
N GLN A 37 -28.46 -21.53 -21.64
CA GLN A 37 -27.19 -22.18 -21.94
C GLN A 37 -26.58 -22.73 -20.65
N ILE A 38 -26.32 -24.04 -20.64
CA ILE A 38 -25.69 -24.76 -19.53
C ILE A 38 -24.26 -25.10 -19.94
N VAL A 39 -23.30 -24.79 -19.07
CA VAL A 39 -21.87 -25.07 -19.27
C VAL A 39 -21.45 -26.20 -18.35
N MET A 40 -20.87 -27.26 -18.91
CA MET A 40 -20.27 -28.34 -18.11
C MET A 40 -18.76 -28.16 -18.02
N VAL A 41 -18.22 -28.16 -16.80
CA VAL A 41 -16.77 -28.15 -16.54
C VAL A 41 -16.46 -29.27 -15.56
N ASP A 42 -15.62 -30.22 -15.93
CA ASP A 42 -15.20 -31.36 -15.08
C ASP A 42 -16.39 -32.11 -14.45
N GLY A 43 -17.40 -32.45 -15.27
CA GLY A 43 -18.61 -33.15 -14.83
C GLY A 43 -19.57 -32.34 -13.94
N ARG A 44 -19.27 -31.07 -13.68
CA ARG A 44 -20.12 -30.18 -12.87
C ARG A 44 -20.92 -29.24 -13.78
N ARG A 45 -22.22 -29.13 -13.49
CA ARG A 45 -23.18 -28.28 -14.22
C ARG A 45 -23.11 -26.85 -13.69
N TYR A 46 -22.82 -25.91 -14.58
CA TYR A 46 -22.87 -24.48 -14.30
C TYR A 46 -23.95 -23.82 -15.16
N GLU A 47 -24.90 -23.16 -14.51
CA GLU A 47 -25.87 -22.32 -15.20
C GLU A 47 -25.29 -20.90 -15.32
N ARG A 48 -25.43 -20.29 -16.49
CA ARG A 48 -25.07 -18.88 -16.66
C ARG A 48 -26.02 -18.04 -15.80
N ALA A 49 -25.54 -17.57 -14.65
CA ALA A 49 -26.24 -16.61 -13.84
C ALA A 49 -26.60 -15.37 -14.70
N LYS A 50 -27.83 -14.87 -14.56
CA LYS A 50 -28.20 -13.59 -15.16
C LYS A 50 -27.19 -12.54 -14.66
N PRO A 51 -26.69 -11.63 -15.52
CA PRO A 51 -25.86 -10.55 -15.03
C PRO A 51 -26.69 -9.75 -14.02
N SER A 52 -26.41 -9.93 -12.72
CA SER A 52 -26.94 -9.03 -11.71
C SER A 52 -26.29 -7.67 -11.98
N ALA A 53 -27.03 -6.59 -11.73
CA ALA A 53 -26.47 -5.24 -11.80
C ALA A 53 -25.41 -4.99 -10.70
N GLU A 54 -25.12 -6.01 -9.89
CA GLU A 54 -24.14 -5.96 -8.82
C GLU A 54 -22.74 -6.06 -9.43
N ARG A 55 -21.99 -4.98 -9.27
CA ARG A 55 -20.68 -4.78 -9.86
C ARG A 55 -19.72 -5.80 -9.25
N VAL A 56 -19.20 -6.71 -10.07
CA VAL A 56 -18.11 -7.61 -9.66
C VAL A 56 -16.86 -6.76 -9.47
N HIS A 57 -16.43 -6.61 -8.21
CA HIS A 57 -15.22 -5.87 -7.86
C HIS A 57 -14.00 -6.79 -7.92
N ASN A 58 -12.90 -6.32 -8.52
CA ASN A 58 -11.63 -7.01 -8.42
C ASN A 58 -11.04 -6.77 -7.02
N LEU A 59 -10.48 -7.81 -6.40
CA LEU A 59 -9.90 -7.75 -5.04
C LEU A 59 -8.74 -6.74 -4.90
N THR A 60 -8.25 -6.20 -6.02
CA THR A 60 -7.23 -5.14 -6.07
C THR A 60 -7.82 -3.73 -5.95
N ASP A 61 -9.13 -3.55 -6.09
CA ASP A 61 -9.79 -2.23 -6.12
C ASP A 61 -10.10 -1.67 -4.71
N ILE A 62 -9.74 -2.39 -3.64
CA ILE A 62 -10.01 -1.98 -2.24
C ILE A 62 -8.69 -1.70 -1.50
N VAL A 63 -7.85 -0.86 -2.08
CA VAL A 63 -6.80 -0.18 -1.30
C VAL A 63 -6.97 1.31 -1.54
N ASP A 64 -7.67 1.98 -0.63
CA ASP A 64 -7.67 3.44 -0.52
C ASP A 64 -6.23 3.89 -0.20
N GLY A 65 -5.41 4.03 -1.23
CA GLY A 65 -3.97 4.35 -1.14
C GLY A 65 -3.67 5.73 -0.52
N GLY A 66 -4.69 6.53 -0.23
CA GLY A 66 -4.54 7.81 0.46
C GLY A 66 -4.22 7.64 1.95
N ASP A 67 -4.83 6.69 2.64
CA ASP A 67 -4.77 6.63 4.11
C ASP A 67 -3.43 6.10 4.62
N LEU A 68 -2.92 5.03 3.99
CA LEU A 68 -1.59 4.46 4.28
C LEU A 68 -0.45 5.46 4.04
N SER A 69 -0.57 6.31 3.01
CA SER A 69 0.46 7.31 2.68
C SER A 69 0.56 8.42 3.72
N ASN A 70 -0.59 8.83 4.29
CA ASN A 70 -0.65 9.85 5.33
C ASN A 70 -0.15 9.30 6.66
N GLN A 71 -0.55 8.08 7.03
CA GLN A 71 -0.07 7.41 8.25
C GLN A 71 1.45 7.24 8.23
N LEU A 72 2.02 6.81 7.11
CA LEU A 72 3.48 6.68 6.96
C LEU A 72 4.18 8.04 7.09
N LYS A 73 3.64 9.09 6.46
CA LYS A 73 4.19 10.44 6.54
C LYS A 73 4.19 10.97 7.98
N ASP A 74 3.12 10.73 8.73
CA ASP A 74 2.99 11.18 10.12
C ASP A 74 3.98 10.45 11.03
N GLU A 75 4.18 9.14 10.83
CA GLU A 75 5.19 8.38 11.57
C GLU A 75 6.62 8.86 11.29
N ILE A 76 6.94 9.14 10.02
CA ILE A 76 8.25 9.70 9.63
C ILE A 76 8.46 11.06 10.29
N MET A 77 7.46 11.96 10.25
CA MET A 77 7.55 13.28 10.87
C MET A 77 7.73 13.20 12.38
N LYS A 78 7.02 12.26 13.04
CA LYS A 78 7.19 12.02 14.47
C LYS A 78 8.60 11.57 14.80
N LYS A 79 9.14 10.60 14.05
CA LYS A 79 10.51 10.10 14.25
C LYS A 79 11.57 11.17 14.00
N ALA A 80 11.39 11.99 12.94
CA ALA A 80 12.27 13.11 12.66
C ALA A 80 12.28 14.12 13.82
N THR A 81 11.10 14.44 14.38
CA THR A 81 10.97 15.36 15.52
C THR A 81 11.67 14.80 16.76
N GLU A 82 11.47 13.52 17.08
CA GLU A 82 12.14 12.86 18.21
C GLU A 82 13.67 12.91 18.09
N ILE A 83 14.21 12.72 16.89
CA ILE A 83 15.66 12.80 16.63
C ILE A 83 16.16 14.23 16.83
N VAL A 84 15.48 15.22 16.23
CA VAL A 84 15.86 16.63 16.37
C VAL A 84 15.81 17.08 17.82
N GLU A 85 14.78 16.68 18.58
CA GLU A 85 14.67 17.01 20.00
C GLU A 85 15.83 16.43 20.82
N ARG A 86 16.23 15.19 20.55
CA ARG A 86 17.40 14.57 21.20
C ARG A 86 18.69 15.32 20.89
N ILE A 87 18.92 15.63 19.62
CA ILE A 87 20.09 16.41 19.20
C ILE A 87 20.09 17.80 19.86
N ALA A 88 18.94 18.47 19.87
CA ALA A 88 18.82 19.79 20.47
C ALA A 88 19.13 19.76 21.97
N LYS A 89 18.61 18.78 22.72
CA LYS A 89 18.88 18.62 24.15
C LYS A 89 20.35 18.34 24.47
N GLU A 90 21.07 17.71 23.56
CA GLU A 90 22.49 17.40 23.73
C GLU A 90 23.39 18.57 23.30
N MET A 91 23.11 19.19 22.15
CA MET A 91 24.00 20.20 21.56
C MET A 91 23.72 21.64 21.99
N VAL A 92 22.45 22.00 22.22
CA VAL A 92 22.06 23.40 22.50
C VAL A 92 22.66 23.93 23.80
N PRO A 93 22.71 23.19 24.93
CA PRO A 93 23.29 23.70 26.17
C PRO A 93 24.74 24.18 26.01
N ASP A 94 25.58 23.37 25.38
CA ASP A 94 27.00 23.68 25.16
C ASP A 94 27.17 24.88 24.23
N ILE A 95 26.38 24.96 23.16
CA ILE A 95 26.39 26.10 22.24
C ILE A 95 25.96 27.37 22.96
N ALA A 96 24.88 27.30 23.74
CA ALA A 96 24.36 28.43 24.50
C ALA A 96 25.38 28.94 25.52
N GLU A 97 26.03 28.05 26.27
CA GLU A 97 27.05 28.42 27.23
C GLU A 97 28.22 29.18 26.56
N ARG A 98 28.72 28.64 25.45
CA ARG A 98 29.81 29.26 24.68
C ARG A 98 29.44 30.66 24.23
N ILE A 99 28.26 30.83 23.63
CA ILE A 99 27.78 32.13 23.17
C ILE A 99 27.63 33.11 24.34
N ILE A 100 27.01 32.69 25.44
CA ILE A 100 26.82 33.56 26.62
C ILE A 100 28.17 34.01 27.18
N ARG A 101 29.14 33.10 27.29
CA ARG A 101 30.47 33.42 27.78
C ARG A 101 31.18 34.44 26.89
N GLU A 102 31.16 34.22 25.58
CA GLU A 102 31.73 35.14 24.59
C GLU A 102 31.07 36.53 24.66
N GLU A 103 29.75 36.60 24.79
CA GLU A 103 29.05 37.88 24.91
C GLU A 103 29.37 38.62 26.23
N ILE A 104 29.50 37.89 27.35
CA ILE A 104 29.94 38.49 28.62
C ILE A 104 31.36 39.06 28.50
N GLU A 105 32.29 38.33 27.86
CA GLU A 105 33.66 38.82 27.64
C GLU A 105 33.70 40.07 26.78
N LYS A 106 32.91 40.13 25.70
CA LYS A 106 32.77 41.33 24.87
C LYS A 106 32.25 42.52 25.68
N ILE A 107 31.28 42.30 26.58
CA ILE A 107 30.75 43.35 27.46
C ILE A 107 31.83 43.83 28.44
N LYS A 108 32.55 42.91 29.08
CA LYS A 108 33.65 43.24 30.02
C LYS A 108 34.78 44.00 29.33
N ALA A 109 35.16 43.61 28.12
CA ALA A 109 36.18 44.30 27.34
C ALA A 109 35.76 45.74 26.97
N LYS A 110 34.46 45.96 26.72
CA LYS A 110 33.91 47.30 26.43
C LYS A 110 33.69 48.15 27.68
N ASN A 111 33.58 47.55 28.87
CA ASN A 111 33.38 48.25 30.13
C ASN A 111 34.43 47.86 31.19
N PRO A 112 35.61 48.52 31.22
CA PRO A 112 36.74 48.12 32.06
C PRO A 112 36.53 48.31 33.58
N ARG A 113 35.39 48.85 34.04
CA ARG A 113 35.10 49.10 35.46
C ARG A 113 34.47 47.91 36.20
N SER A 114 34.23 46.78 35.53
CA SER A 114 33.58 45.60 36.11
C SER A 114 34.49 44.38 36.25
N ARG A 115 35.82 44.56 36.21
CA ARG A 115 36.77 43.54 36.67
C ARG A 115 36.59 43.38 38.19
N PRO A 116 36.24 42.18 38.70
CA PRO A 116 36.27 41.96 40.14
C PRO A 116 37.71 42.16 40.58
N GLU A 117 37.91 43.07 41.54
CA GLU A 117 39.18 43.24 42.23
C GLU A 117 39.59 41.88 42.77
N GLN A 118 40.81 41.46 42.43
CA GLN A 118 41.41 40.29 43.03
C GLN A 118 41.57 40.62 44.51
N ASP A 119 40.78 39.94 45.34
CA ASP A 119 40.88 39.99 46.79
C ASP A 119 42.22 39.34 47.15
N GLU A 120 43.26 40.17 47.30
CA GLU A 120 44.57 39.77 47.79
C GLU A 120 44.46 39.56 49.31
N GLY A 121 44.67 38.31 49.74
CA GLY A 121 44.92 37.92 51.13
C GLY A 121 46.31 37.31 51.27
#